data_AF-A0A8S8Z1U4-F1
#
_entry.id   AF-A0A8S8Z1U4-F1
#
_cell.length_a   1.000
_cell.length_b   1.000
_cell.length_c   1.000
_cell.angle_alpha   90.00
_cell.angle_beta   90.00
_cell.angle_gamma   90.00
#
_symmetry.space_group_name_H-M   'P 1'
#
loop_
_entity.id
_entity.type
_entity.pdbx_description
1 polymer ?
#
loop_
_entity_poly.entity_id
_entity_poly.type
_entity_poly.pdbx_seq_one_letter_code
_entity_poly.pdbx_strand_id
1 'polypeptide(L)'
;MPANFGYEVCVDHDGIQYYNSGYNVWEIVDIFGTGTSNIAYGQPIYSSVPICWSTNGSSSYFGDAQNMIGVRNWAGYATGNEGQDYNVTIAFFTLDADGDGWYDDMETACGTDPYDNTSVPQDTDADGICDLLDSDTDGDGVIDSEDAFPEDPDETTDSDGDGIGDNSDNDLDNDGWNNRTRLTA
;
A
#
# COMPACT_ATOMS: atom_id res chain seq x y z
N MET A 1 11.20 9.45 3.22
CA MET A 1 9.81 9.75 2.80
C MET A 1 8.90 9.44 3.96
N PRO A 2 8.02 10.36 4.38
CA PRO A 2 6.96 10.04 5.34
C PRO A 2 6.04 8.94 4.81
N ALA A 3 5.32 8.24 5.69
CA ALA A 3 4.54 7.03 5.35
C ALA A 3 3.51 7.24 4.22
N ASN A 4 2.92 8.45 4.12
CA ASN A 4 1.86 8.75 3.16
C ASN A 4 2.40 9.48 1.91
N PHE A 5 3.69 9.40 1.63
CA PHE A 5 4.29 10.12 0.51
C PHE A 5 5.19 9.21 -0.31
N GLY A 6 5.07 9.34 -1.62
CA GLY A 6 5.89 8.65 -2.58
C GLY A 6 6.59 9.61 -3.54
N TYR A 7 7.44 9.03 -4.36
CA TYR A 7 8.01 9.74 -5.49
C TYR A 7 8.20 8.81 -6.68
N GLU A 8 8.13 9.41 -7.86
CA GLU A 8 8.42 8.79 -9.13
C GLU A 8 9.65 9.46 -9.74
N VAL A 9 10.57 8.65 -10.25
CA VAL A 9 11.76 9.08 -10.97
C VAL A 9 11.63 8.61 -12.41
N CYS A 10 11.54 9.56 -13.32
CA CYS A 10 11.56 9.29 -14.75
C CYS A 10 12.86 9.81 -15.37
N VAL A 11 13.45 9.01 -16.24
CA VAL A 11 14.64 9.36 -16.98
C VAL A 11 14.39 9.18 -18.47
N ASP A 12 14.68 10.22 -19.24
CA ASP A 12 14.59 10.24 -20.69
C ASP A 12 15.84 10.86 -21.30
N HIS A 13 16.15 10.48 -22.53
CA HIS A 13 17.25 11.05 -23.29
C HIS A 13 16.73 11.65 -24.59
N ASP A 14 17.49 12.56 -25.18
CA ASP A 14 17.10 13.36 -26.36
C ASP A 14 16.85 12.56 -27.67
N GLY A 15 16.82 11.22 -27.61
CA GLY A 15 16.66 10.34 -28.76
C GLY A 15 17.85 10.33 -29.72
N ILE A 16 18.91 11.11 -29.47
CA ILE A 16 20.12 11.12 -30.31
C ILE A 16 21.02 9.96 -29.85
N GLN A 17 20.75 8.78 -30.38
CA GLN A 17 21.83 7.81 -30.50
C GLN A 17 22.86 8.38 -31.48
N TYR A 18 24.05 8.67 -30.97
CA TYR A 18 25.23 8.92 -31.80
C TYR A 18 25.65 7.59 -32.47
N TYR A 19 24.81 7.09 -33.38
CA TYR A 19 24.88 5.81 -34.08
C TYR A 19 26.18 5.60 -34.89
N ASN A 20 27.02 6.63 -35.03
CA ASN A 20 28.25 6.54 -35.81
C ASN A 20 29.35 5.67 -35.16
N SER A 21 29.19 5.21 -33.91
CA SER A 21 30.19 4.37 -33.23
C SER A 21 29.84 2.88 -33.12
N GLY A 22 28.57 2.48 -33.33
CA GLY A 22 28.16 1.06 -33.26
C GLY A 22 28.07 0.47 -31.84
N TYR A 23 27.99 1.30 -30.79
CA TYR A 23 27.88 0.84 -29.40
C TYR A 23 26.53 1.21 -28.76
N ASN A 24 26.01 0.32 -27.91
CA ASN A 24 24.85 0.59 -27.06
C ASN A 24 25.32 1.22 -25.74
N VAL A 25 24.81 2.40 -25.40
CA VAL A 25 24.96 2.99 -24.07
C VAL A 25 23.79 2.51 -23.21
N TRP A 26 24.09 1.92 -22.06
CA TRP A 26 23.08 1.53 -21.08
C TRP A 26 22.93 2.67 -20.10
N GLU A 27 21.74 3.23 -19.99
CA GLU A 27 21.41 4.14 -18.92
C GLU A 27 20.91 3.34 -17.72
N ILE A 28 21.47 3.65 -16.56
CA ILE A 28 21.17 2.97 -15.30
C ILE A 28 20.67 4.02 -14.34
N VAL A 29 19.45 3.82 -13.84
CA VAL A 29 18.88 4.59 -12.74
C VAL A 29 19.15 3.84 -11.45
N ASP A 30 19.94 4.47 -10.60
CA ASP A 30 20.32 3.99 -9.27
C ASP A 30 19.47 4.72 -8.23
N ILE A 31 18.64 3.99 -7.50
CA ILE A 31 17.89 4.51 -6.36
C ILE A 31 18.40 3.83 -5.11
N PHE A 32 18.86 4.63 -4.14
CA PHE A 32 19.49 4.13 -2.92
C PHE A 32 19.17 5.01 -1.72
N GLY A 33 18.89 4.36 -0.59
CA GLY A 33 18.84 4.97 0.73
C GLY A 33 20.18 4.82 1.45
N THR A 34 20.36 5.51 2.56
CA THR A 34 21.51 5.33 3.48
C THR A 34 21.59 3.91 4.11
N GLY A 35 20.50 3.14 4.11
CA GLY A 35 20.41 1.78 4.65
C GLY A 35 20.15 0.64 3.65
N THR A 36 19.91 0.93 2.37
CA THR A 36 19.58 -0.10 1.36
C THR A 36 20.66 -0.27 0.31
N SER A 37 20.95 -1.51 -0.08
CA SER A 37 21.72 -1.79 -1.28
C SER A 37 20.94 -1.35 -2.52
N ASN A 38 21.66 -0.80 -3.49
CA ASN A 38 21.17 -0.30 -4.78
C ASN A 38 20.06 -1.18 -5.40
N ILE A 39 18.92 -0.55 -5.72
CA ILE A 39 17.78 -1.18 -6.38
C ILE A 39 17.93 -0.92 -7.89
N ALA A 40 18.82 -1.64 -8.57
CA ALA A 40 19.06 -1.41 -9.99
C ALA A 40 17.92 -1.96 -10.87
N TYR A 41 17.31 -1.09 -11.68
CA TYR A 41 16.71 -1.43 -12.97
C TYR A 41 17.64 -0.95 -14.08
N GLY A 42 18.71 -1.69 -14.36
CA GLY A 42 19.52 -1.47 -15.56
C GLY A 42 18.74 -1.98 -16.77
N GLN A 43 17.96 -1.12 -17.43
CA GLN A 43 17.33 -1.44 -18.71
C GLN A 43 17.94 -0.55 -19.78
N PRO A 44 18.38 -1.11 -20.91
CA PRO A 44 18.86 -0.30 -22.02
C PRO A 44 17.69 0.54 -22.57
N ILE A 45 17.85 1.87 -22.55
CA ILE A 45 16.87 2.79 -23.12
C ILE A 45 17.17 2.90 -24.61
N TYR A 46 16.27 2.32 -25.42
CA TYR A 46 16.41 2.27 -26.88
C TYR A 46 15.51 3.26 -27.61
N SER A 47 14.69 4.02 -26.88
CA SER A 47 13.67 4.92 -27.45
C SER A 47 13.60 6.22 -26.68
N SER A 48 13.10 7.27 -27.32
CA SER A 48 12.72 8.56 -26.72
C SER A 48 11.49 8.47 -25.80
N VAL A 49 11.29 7.33 -25.15
CA VAL A 49 10.20 7.10 -24.21
C VAL A 49 10.86 7.04 -22.83
N PRO A 50 10.46 7.93 -21.91
CA PRO A 50 11.00 7.94 -20.56
C PRO A 50 10.81 6.59 -19.87
N ILE A 51 11.84 6.14 -19.14
CA ILE A 51 11.69 5.04 -18.17
C ILE A 51 11.39 5.65 -16.81
N CYS A 52 10.29 5.21 -16.20
CA CYS A 52 9.86 5.67 -14.89
C CYS A 52 9.93 4.54 -13.88
N TRP A 53 10.34 4.88 -12.66
CA TRP A 53 10.27 4.02 -11.49
C TRP A 53 9.57 4.78 -10.38
N SER A 54 8.66 4.11 -9.67
CA SER A 54 7.85 4.72 -8.62
C SER A 54 7.92 3.91 -7.34
N THR A 55 7.91 4.61 -6.21
CA THR A 55 7.74 3.98 -4.89
C THR A 55 6.36 3.35 -4.71
N ASN A 56 5.34 3.78 -5.47
CA ASN A 56 3.97 3.26 -5.34
C ASN A 56 3.84 1.80 -5.83
N GLY A 57 4.71 1.38 -6.75
CA GLY A 57 4.69 0.02 -7.31
C GLY A 57 5.52 -1.00 -6.53
N SER A 58 6.05 -0.64 -5.36
CA SER A 58 6.98 -1.49 -4.61
C SER A 58 6.43 -1.87 -3.23
N SER A 59 6.53 -3.15 -2.89
CA SER A 59 6.26 -3.65 -1.54
C SER A 59 7.36 -3.29 -0.52
N SER A 60 8.36 -2.49 -0.91
CA SER A 60 9.50 -2.12 -0.07
C SER A 60 9.44 -0.65 0.33
N TYR A 61 9.67 -0.38 1.62
CA TYR A 61 9.78 0.98 2.12
C TYR A 61 11.10 1.63 1.69
N PHE A 62 11.02 2.78 1.01
CA PHE A 62 12.20 3.56 0.58
C PHE A 62 12.37 4.87 1.35
N GLY A 63 11.68 5.03 2.48
CA GLY A 63 11.76 6.25 3.26
C GLY A 63 13.00 6.29 4.16
N ASP A 64 14.17 6.60 3.60
CA ASP A 64 15.36 6.85 4.42
C ASP A 64 15.57 8.35 4.71
N ALA A 65 16.48 8.66 5.66
CA ALA A 65 16.93 10.01 6.01
C ALA A 65 17.51 10.76 4.81
N GLN A 66 18.15 10.02 3.88
CA GLN A 66 18.51 10.53 2.55
C GLN A 66 18.17 9.49 1.50
N ASN A 67 17.44 9.92 0.47
CA ASN A 67 17.26 9.19 -0.77
C ASN A 67 18.17 9.82 -1.83
N MET A 68 18.89 8.98 -2.56
CA MET A 68 19.80 9.41 -3.62
C MET A 68 19.37 8.78 -4.94
N ILE A 69 19.36 9.61 -5.97
CA ILE A 69 19.04 9.23 -7.34
C ILE A 69 20.32 9.46 -8.15
N GLY A 70 20.90 8.37 -8.65
CA GLY A 70 22.03 8.38 -9.54
C GLY A 70 21.59 8.01 -10.95
N VAL A 71 22.05 8.76 -11.95
CA VAL A 71 21.98 8.34 -13.35
C VAL A 71 23.39 8.08 -13.81
N ARG A 72 23.63 6.88 -14.33
CA ARG A 72 24.95 6.48 -14.84
C ARG A 72 24.84 5.82 -16.19
N ASN A 73 25.78 6.16 -17.04
CA ASN A 73 25.97 5.51 -18.33
C ASN A 73 26.97 4.38 -18.18
N TRP A 74 26.59 3.18 -18.66
CA TRP A 74 27.50 2.07 -18.83
C TRP A 74 27.70 1.79 -20.31
N ALA A 75 28.92 2.00 -20.79
CA ALA A 75 29.34 1.68 -22.14
C ALA A 75 30.72 1.03 -22.11
N GLY A 76 30.87 -0.12 -22.79
CA GLY A 76 32.15 -0.86 -22.79
C GLY A 76 33.28 -0.13 -23.53
N TYR A 77 32.96 0.72 -24.51
CA TYR A 77 33.91 1.47 -25.33
C TYR A 77 33.29 2.79 -25.84
N ALA A 78 32.73 3.63 -24.95
CA ALA A 78 32.35 4.99 -25.36
C ALA A 78 33.63 5.79 -25.70
N THR A 79 33.71 6.31 -26.92
CA THR A 79 34.88 7.04 -27.43
C THR A 79 34.59 8.52 -27.71
N GLY A 80 33.39 9.00 -27.37
CA GLY A 80 32.95 10.35 -27.63
C GLY A 80 31.91 10.86 -26.61
N ASN A 81 31.07 11.77 -27.08
CA ASN A 81 30.09 12.51 -26.28
C ASN A 81 28.74 11.76 -26.12
N GLU A 82 28.73 10.46 -26.33
CA GLU A 82 27.49 9.68 -26.45
C GLU A 82 26.79 9.47 -25.10
N GLY A 83 25.48 9.74 -25.05
CA GLY A 83 24.64 9.54 -23.86
C GLY A 83 24.77 10.61 -22.75
N GLN A 84 25.35 11.78 -23.03
CA GLN A 84 25.59 12.79 -22.00
C GLN A 84 24.37 13.67 -21.66
N ASP A 85 23.35 13.68 -22.52
CA ASP A 85 22.18 14.54 -22.37
C ASP A 85 20.97 13.70 -21.94
N TYR A 86 20.63 13.82 -20.65
CA TYR A 86 19.48 13.16 -20.05
C TYR A 86 18.66 14.16 -19.22
N ASN A 87 17.34 13.97 -19.23
CA ASN A 87 16.41 14.69 -18.37
C ASN A 87 15.95 13.76 -17.26
N VAL A 88 16.23 14.16 -16.02
CA VAL A 88 15.69 13.49 -14.84
C VAL A 88 14.52 14.29 -14.32
N THR A 89 13.35 13.67 -14.27
CA THR A 89 12.15 14.24 -13.65
C THR A 89 11.86 13.48 -12.36
N ILE A 90 11.68 14.21 -11.27
CA ILE A 90 11.29 13.65 -9.98
C ILE A 90 9.96 14.28 -9.59
N ALA A 91 8.92 13.46 -9.51
CA ALA A 91 7.60 13.85 -9.05
C ALA A 91 7.38 13.32 -7.64
N PHE A 92 6.92 14.17 -6.73
CA PHE A 92 6.49 13.76 -5.39
C PHE A 92 4.96 13.71 -5.39
N PHE A 93 4.40 12.71 -4.71
CA PHE A 93 2.96 12.56 -4.55
C PHE A 93 2.63 12.15 -3.11
N THR A 94 1.39 12.40 -2.72
CA THR A 94 0.79 11.86 -1.50
C THR A 94 0.03 10.58 -1.85
N LEU A 95 -0.11 9.69 -0.86
CA LEU A 95 -0.97 8.50 -0.92
C LEU A 95 -2.30 8.72 -0.19
N ASP A 96 -2.48 9.93 0.36
CA ASP A 96 -3.59 10.40 1.19
C ASP A 96 -3.80 11.87 0.79
N ALA A 97 -4.69 12.10 -0.17
CA ALA A 97 -4.78 13.35 -0.92
C ALA A 97 -5.42 14.49 -0.12
N ASP A 98 -6.29 14.18 0.83
CA ASP A 98 -6.94 15.17 1.69
C ASP A 98 -6.40 15.20 3.14
N GLY A 99 -5.57 14.24 3.52
CA GLY A 99 -4.84 14.19 4.79
C GLY A 99 -5.69 13.71 5.97
N ASP A 100 -6.73 12.92 5.73
CA ASP A 100 -7.64 12.44 6.78
C ASP A 100 -7.17 11.16 7.49
N GLY A 101 -6.14 10.51 6.94
CA GLY A 101 -5.54 9.29 7.47
C GLY A 101 -5.88 8.03 6.69
N TRP A 102 -6.76 8.10 5.70
CA TRP A 102 -7.01 7.01 4.75
C TRP A 102 -6.15 7.15 3.51
N TYR A 103 -5.81 6.01 2.90
CA TYR A 103 -5.09 6.01 1.63
C TYR A 103 -6.07 6.10 0.46
N ASP A 104 -5.74 6.89 -0.57
CA ASP A 104 -6.58 7.12 -1.75
C ASP A 104 -7.07 5.81 -2.40
N ASP A 105 -6.19 4.81 -2.45
CA ASP A 105 -6.48 3.48 -3.01
C ASP A 105 -7.48 2.71 -2.13
N MET A 106 -7.40 2.84 -0.80
CA MET A 106 -8.32 2.23 0.15
C MET A 106 -9.68 2.90 0.06
N GLU A 107 -9.74 4.23 0.10
CA GLU A 107 -10.98 5.00 -0.04
C GLU A 107 -11.72 4.68 -1.34
N THR A 108 -10.98 4.61 -2.46
CA THR A 108 -11.55 4.21 -3.75
C THR A 108 -12.14 2.80 -3.69
N ALA A 109 -11.49 1.88 -2.97
CA ALA A 109 -11.97 0.51 -2.82
C ALA A 109 -13.18 0.40 -1.87
N CYS A 110 -13.25 1.27 -0.85
CA CYS A 110 -14.34 1.37 0.12
C CYS A 110 -15.49 2.26 -0.36
N GLY A 111 -15.31 2.98 -1.48
CA GLY A 111 -16.33 3.80 -2.13
C GLY A 111 -16.47 5.22 -1.58
N THR A 112 -15.45 5.73 -0.90
CA THR A 112 -15.38 7.10 -0.39
C THR A 112 -14.59 8.03 -1.34
N ASP A 113 -14.62 9.35 -1.12
CA ASP A 113 -13.97 10.35 -1.96
C ASP A 113 -12.57 10.73 -1.43
N PRO A 114 -11.47 10.35 -2.11
CA PRO A 114 -10.10 10.61 -1.66
C PRO A 114 -9.68 12.09 -1.56
N TYR A 115 -10.55 13.00 -1.99
CA TYR A 115 -10.27 14.43 -2.02
C TYR A 115 -11.16 15.21 -1.05
N ASP A 116 -11.93 14.54 -0.20
CA ASP A 116 -12.81 15.12 0.81
C ASP A 116 -12.59 14.46 2.17
N ASN A 117 -11.83 15.15 3.04
CA ASN A 117 -11.45 14.65 4.37
C ASN A 117 -12.60 14.40 5.37
N THR A 118 -13.85 14.61 4.94
CA THR A 118 -15.04 14.25 5.71
C THR A 118 -15.69 12.97 5.21
N SER A 119 -15.22 12.44 4.09
CA SER A 119 -15.67 11.23 3.44
C SER A 119 -14.73 10.06 3.80
N VAL A 120 -14.78 9.59 5.03
CA VAL A 120 -13.98 8.45 5.51
C VAL A 120 -14.72 7.11 5.36
N PRO A 121 -14.00 6.00 5.09
CA PRO A 121 -14.53 4.65 5.22
C PRO A 121 -15.03 4.32 6.63
N GLN A 122 -15.94 3.35 6.73
CA GLN A 122 -16.29 2.72 8.02
C GLN A 122 -15.21 1.70 8.38
N ASP A 123 -14.80 1.69 9.64
CA ASP A 123 -13.69 0.90 10.18
C ASP A 123 -13.97 0.66 11.67
N THR A 124 -14.57 -0.49 11.98
CA THR A 124 -15.15 -0.80 13.29
C THR A 124 -14.07 -1.12 14.33
N ASP A 125 -13.00 -1.80 13.93
CA ASP A 125 -11.89 -2.17 14.82
C ASP A 125 -10.69 -1.19 14.77
N ALA A 126 -10.70 -0.25 13.82
CA ALA A 126 -9.69 0.78 13.59
C ALA A 126 -8.30 0.22 13.19
N ASP A 127 -8.26 -0.90 12.46
CA ASP A 127 -7.01 -1.50 11.98
C ASP A 127 -6.47 -0.87 10.67
N GLY A 128 -7.30 -0.03 10.02
CA GLY A 128 -6.98 0.66 8.76
C GLY A 128 -7.42 -0.09 7.49
N ILE A 129 -8.18 -1.17 7.64
CA ILE A 129 -8.97 -1.83 6.61
C ILE A 129 -10.43 -1.43 6.85
N CYS A 130 -11.14 -1.03 5.80
CA CYS A 130 -12.55 -0.70 6.00
C CYS A 130 -13.39 -1.97 6.13
N ASP A 131 -14.51 -1.91 6.86
CA ASP A 131 -15.45 -3.02 7.08
C ASP A 131 -15.87 -3.75 5.78
N LEU A 132 -15.88 -3.04 4.63
CA LEU A 132 -16.21 -3.65 3.34
C LEU A 132 -15.16 -4.68 2.86
N LEU A 133 -13.91 -4.51 3.26
CA LEU A 133 -12.76 -5.29 2.84
C LEU A 133 -12.13 -6.09 3.98
N ASP A 134 -12.60 -5.87 5.20
CA ASP A 134 -12.22 -6.64 6.37
C ASP A 134 -12.89 -8.02 6.37
N SER A 135 -12.22 -9.00 6.96
CA SER A 135 -12.72 -10.35 7.20
C SER A 135 -13.04 -10.63 8.67
N ASP A 136 -12.69 -9.72 9.56
CA ASP A 136 -12.84 -9.76 11.02
C ASP A 136 -13.19 -8.33 11.48
N THR A 137 -14.41 -7.90 11.14
CA THR A 137 -14.84 -6.49 11.13
C THR A 137 -14.72 -5.82 12.50
N ASP A 138 -14.88 -6.56 13.60
CA ASP A 138 -14.73 -6.03 14.96
C ASP A 138 -13.39 -6.39 15.63
N GLY A 139 -12.55 -7.18 14.96
CA GLY A 139 -11.19 -7.50 15.38
C GLY A 139 -11.09 -8.35 16.64
N ASP A 140 -12.14 -9.10 16.98
CA ASP A 140 -12.16 -9.96 18.17
C ASP A 140 -11.45 -11.31 17.98
N GLY A 141 -11.10 -11.62 16.72
CA GLY A 141 -10.37 -12.81 16.30
C GLY A 141 -11.23 -13.93 15.74
N VAL A 142 -12.55 -13.74 15.62
CA VAL A 142 -13.46 -14.64 14.91
C VAL A 142 -13.89 -13.98 13.60
N ILE A 143 -13.60 -14.65 12.48
CA ILE A 143 -13.93 -14.09 11.16
C ILE A 143 -15.44 -13.89 11.00
N ASP A 144 -15.86 -12.85 10.28
CA ASP A 144 -17.27 -12.47 10.09
C ASP A 144 -18.18 -13.63 9.61
N SER A 145 -17.61 -14.57 8.86
CA SER A 145 -18.35 -15.73 8.36
C SER A 145 -18.62 -16.83 9.39
N GLU A 146 -17.91 -16.78 10.52
CA GLU A 146 -18.01 -17.67 11.67
C GLU A 146 -18.55 -16.95 12.92
N ASP A 147 -18.69 -15.62 12.87
CA ASP A 147 -19.22 -14.79 13.95
C ASP A 147 -20.75 -14.60 13.87
N ALA A 148 -21.43 -14.73 15.01
CA ALA A 148 -22.86 -14.44 15.12
C ALA A 148 -23.15 -12.93 15.22
N PHE A 149 -22.21 -12.13 15.70
CA PHE A 149 -22.26 -10.67 15.83
C PHE A 149 -20.98 -10.01 15.26
N PRO A 150 -20.78 -10.00 13.93
CA PRO A 150 -19.55 -9.50 13.29
C PRO A 150 -19.20 -8.00 13.49
N GLU A 151 -20.00 -7.24 14.23
CA GLU A 151 -19.77 -5.82 14.50
C GLU A 151 -19.68 -5.55 16.03
N ASP A 152 -19.65 -6.61 16.85
CA ASP A 152 -19.65 -6.53 18.31
C ASP A 152 -18.48 -7.32 18.89
N PRO A 153 -17.35 -6.65 19.20
CA PRO A 153 -16.13 -7.32 19.64
C PRO A 153 -16.23 -8.01 21.00
N ASP A 154 -17.37 -7.86 21.69
CA ASP A 154 -17.67 -8.50 22.95
C ASP A 154 -18.57 -9.76 22.79
N GLU A 155 -19.00 -10.16 21.57
CA GLU A 155 -19.95 -11.26 21.36
C GLU A 155 -19.67 -12.09 20.08
N THR A 156 -19.20 -13.34 20.22
CA THR A 156 -18.91 -14.20 19.04
C THR A 156 -19.99 -15.26 18.74
N THR A 157 -20.93 -15.48 19.65
CA THR A 157 -21.74 -16.72 19.67
C THR A 157 -23.16 -16.47 20.14
N ASP A 158 -24.11 -17.12 19.48
CA ASP A 158 -25.54 -17.16 19.82
C ASP A 158 -25.97 -18.64 19.89
N SER A 159 -25.89 -19.23 21.09
CA SER A 159 -26.06 -20.67 21.31
C SER A 159 -27.49 -21.16 21.04
N ASP A 160 -28.50 -20.33 21.27
CA ASP A 160 -29.92 -20.69 21.13
C ASP A 160 -30.60 -20.03 19.91
N GLY A 161 -29.92 -19.11 19.24
CA GLY A 161 -30.37 -18.45 18.01
C GLY A 161 -31.41 -17.37 18.26
N ASP A 162 -31.45 -16.77 19.45
CA ASP A 162 -32.44 -15.76 19.82
C ASP A 162 -32.03 -14.31 19.45
N GLY A 163 -30.79 -14.14 18.99
CA GLY A 163 -30.21 -12.86 18.59
C GLY A 163 -29.58 -12.05 19.73
N ILE A 164 -29.40 -12.63 20.92
CA ILE A 164 -28.63 -12.07 22.03
C ILE A 164 -27.35 -12.90 22.19
N GLY A 165 -26.19 -12.24 22.19
CA GLY A 165 -24.92 -12.95 22.31
C GLY A 165 -24.75 -13.64 23.67
N ASP A 166 -24.03 -14.75 23.69
CA ASP A 166 -23.84 -15.64 24.83
C ASP A 166 -23.24 -14.94 26.07
N ASN A 167 -22.47 -13.85 25.90
CA ASN A 167 -21.91 -13.09 27.03
C ASN A 167 -22.97 -12.22 27.72
N SER A 168 -24.00 -11.81 26.99
CA SER A 168 -25.13 -11.00 27.46
C SER A 168 -26.38 -11.82 27.77
N ASP A 169 -26.51 -13.01 27.19
CA ASP A 169 -27.66 -13.89 27.34
C ASP A 169 -27.65 -14.66 28.68
N ASN A 170 -28.83 -14.73 29.29
CA ASN A 170 -29.07 -15.41 30.55
C ASN A 170 -29.73 -16.79 30.39
N ASP A 171 -30.06 -17.26 29.17
CA ASP A 171 -30.75 -18.54 28.89
C ASP A 171 -30.24 -19.21 27.58
N LEU A 172 -28.99 -19.72 27.60
CA LEU A 172 -28.22 -20.18 26.43
C LEU A 172 -28.83 -21.38 25.67
N ASP A 173 -29.94 -21.94 26.13
CA ASP A 173 -30.65 -23.00 25.40
C ASP A 173 -32.15 -22.80 25.29
N ASN A 174 -32.63 -21.57 25.55
CA ASN A 174 -34.03 -21.13 25.43
C ASN A 174 -35.06 -22.06 26.08
N ASP A 175 -34.70 -22.69 27.20
CA ASP A 175 -35.61 -23.63 27.87
C ASP A 175 -36.46 -22.98 28.96
N GLY A 176 -36.29 -21.67 29.15
CA GLY A 176 -37.00 -20.86 30.12
C GLY A 176 -36.38 -20.89 31.52
N TRP A 177 -35.16 -21.42 31.67
CA TRP A 177 -34.41 -21.40 32.92
C TRP A 177 -33.07 -20.70 32.76
N ASN A 178 -32.78 -19.75 33.64
CA ASN A 178 -31.52 -19.04 33.53
C ASN A 178 -30.29 -19.95 33.68
N ASN A 179 -29.21 -19.62 32.98
CA ASN A 179 -27.92 -20.32 32.98
C ASN A 179 -27.44 -20.68 34.40
N ARG A 180 -27.66 -19.77 35.35
CA ARG A 180 -27.23 -19.92 36.74
C ARG A 180 -28.04 -20.93 37.56
N THR A 181 -29.31 -21.20 37.23
CA THR A 181 -30.08 -22.24 37.94
C THR A 181 -29.66 -23.65 37.52
N ARG A 182 -29.07 -23.81 36.33
CA ARG A 182 -28.60 -25.10 35.78
C ARG A 182 -27.29 -25.63 36.39
N LEU A 183 -26.47 -24.79 37.03
CA LEU A 183 -25.23 -25.21 37.73
C LEU A 183 -25.46 -25.85 39.11
N THR A 184 -26.71 -25.96 39.58
CA THR A 184 -27.03 -26.40 40.95
C THR A 184 -27.94 -27.62 41.04
N ALA A 185 -28.21 -28.30 39.92
CA ALA A 185 -29.06 -29.50 39.86
C ALA A 185 -28.25 -30.79 39.70
#